data_AF-A0A2V2CG92-F1
#
_entry.id   AF-A0A2V2CG92-F1
#
_cell.length_a   1.000
_cell.length_b   1.000
_cell.length_c   1.000
_cell.angle_alpha   90.00
_cell.angle_beta   90.00
_cell.angle_gamma   90.00
#
_symmetry.space_group_name_H-M   'P 1'
#
loop_
_entity.id
_entity.type
_entity.pdbx_description
1 polymer ?
#
loop_
_entity_poly.entity_id
_entity_poly.type
_entity_poly.pdbx_seq_one_letter_code
_entity_poly.pdbx_strand_id
1 'polypeptide(L)'
;MSENKKYYYMKLKENFFTSERMVVLEMMPDGILYSNLLLKMYLMSLKHNGILLLHENLPHTPQTIATFTRHQIGTVERALQIFLKLGFVELLTDGAYYMPDIQLLVGRSSTEAERKRRERLRLQAQKLLSNSKADICPPENRDKEIREQKCARTNIRTYEVTEEDVV
;
A
#
# COMPACT_ATOMS: atom_id res chain seq x y z
N MET A 1 15.99 -19.15 25.52
CA MET A 1 15.96 -17.66 25.53
C MET A 1 15.82 -17.19 24.09
N SER A 2 14.62 -16.80 23.63
CA SER A 2 14.43 -16.28 22.28
C SER A 2 14.96 -14.86 22.19
N GLU A 3 15.94 -14.60 21.31
CA GLU A 3 16.44 -13.25 21.03
C GLU A 3 15.29 -12.31 20.66
N ASN A 4 15.11 -11.23 21.43
CA ASN A 4 14.15 -10.17 21.15
C ASN A 4 14.64 -9.34 19.96
N LYS A 5 14.40 -9.82 18.74
CA LYS A 5 14.72 -9.11 17.50
C LYS A 5 13.83 -7.87 17.36
N LYS A 6 14.46 -6.69 17.29
CA LYS A 6 13.77 -5.43 17.00
C LYS A 6 13.64 -5.29 15.48
N TYR A 7 12.42 -5.10 15.00
CA TYR A 7 12.15 -4.81 13.59
C TYR A 7 11.94 -3.33 13.39
N TYR A 8 12.66 -2.75 12.43
CA TYR A 8 12.50 -1.37 12.01
C TYR A 8 11.81 -1.36 10.66
N TYR A 9 10.68 -0.67 10.57
CA TYR A 9 9.95 -0.48 9.32
C TYR A 9 9.93 1.01 8.99
N MET A 10 10.03 1.32 7.70
CA MET A 10 9.79 2.67 7.21
C MET A 10 8.34 2.79 6.76
N LYS A 11 7.61 3.71 7.39
CA LYS A 11 6.27 4.12 7.00
C LYS A 11 6.41 5.25 5.99
N LEU A 12 6.15 4.95 4.72
CA LEU A 12 6.09 5.97 3.68
C LEU A 12 4.75 6.71 3.76
N LYS A 13 4.77 8.03 3.67
CA LYS A 13 3.56 8.84 3.54
C LYS A 13 3.01 8.71 2.11
N GLU A 14 1.69 8.81 1.96
CA GLU A 14 1.03 8.77 0.64
C GLU A 14 1.57 9.83 -0.32
N ASN A 15 1.95 10.99 0.22
CA ASN A 15 2.44 12.14 -0.53
C ASN A 15 3.97 12.24 -0.60
N PHE A 16 4.71 11.16 -0.27
CA PHE A 16 6.17 11.19 -0.25
C PHE A 16 6.75 11.61 -1.61
N PHE A 17 6.29 10.97 -2.69
CA PHE A 17 6.73 11.25 -4.06
C PHE A 17 6.11 12.51 -4.67
N THR A 18 5.00 12.99 -4.12
CA THR A 18 4.32 14.21 -4.60
C THR A 18 4.69 15.46 -3.83
N SER A 19 5.51 15.34 -2.78
CA SER A 19 6.02 16.49 -2.03
C SER A 19 6.89 17.39 -2.92
N GLU A 20 6.80 18.70 -2.74
CA GLU A 20 7.48 19.69 -3.58
C GLU A 20 8.98 19.40 -3.73
N ARG A 21 9.68 19.12 -2.63
CA ARG A 21 11.11 18.77 -2.62
C ARG A 21 11.41 17.50 -3.42
N MET A 22 10.54 16.49 -3.36
CA MET A 22 10.73 15.23 -4.07
C MET A 22 10.45 15.38 -5.56
N VAL A 23 9.42 16.14 -5.93
CA VAL A 23 9.14 16.48 -7.33
C VAL A 23 10.33 17.24 -7.93
N VAL A 24 10.88 18.22 -7.22
CA VAL A 24 12.09 18.94 -7.66
C VAL A 24 13.27 17.99 -7.82
N LEU A 25 13.44 17.03 -6.91
CA LEU A 25 14.50 16.02 -7.00
C LEU A 25 14.34 15.10 -8.21
N GLU A 26 13.13 14.60 -8.48
CA GLU A 26 12.87 13.66 -9.59
C GLU A 26 12.94 14.33 -10.97
N MET A 27 12.71 15.64 -11.05
CA MET A 27 12.87 16.43 -12.29
C MET A 27 14.35 16.63 -12.68
N MET A 28 15.30 16.39 -11.78
CA MET A 28 16.72 16.48 -12.08
C MET A 28 17.19 15.32 -12.98
N PRO A 29 18.29 15.49 -13.73
CA PRO A 29 18.93 14.36 -14.39
C PRO A 29 19.33 13.32 -13.34
N ASP A 30 19.05 12.05 -13.60
CA ASP A 30 19.20 10.93 -12.67
C ASP A 30 18.31 11.01 -11.41
N GLY A 31 17.23 11.81 -11.44
CA GLY A 31 16.32 12.03 -10.30
C GLY A 31 15.75 10.74 -9.70
N ILE A 32 15.39 9.76 -10.53
CA ILE A 32 14.92 8.43 -10.08
C ILE A 32 16.01 7.69 -9.29
N LEU A 33 17.28 7.85 -9.68
CA LEU A 33 18.40 7.23 -8.99
C LEU A 33 18.66 7.94 -7.66
N TYR A 34 18.50 9.26 -7.61
CA TYR A 34 18.58 10.01 -6.35
C TYR A 34 17.43 9.67 -5.40
N SER A 35 16.19 9.51 -5.87
CA SER A 35 15.08 9.11 -5.01
C SER A 35 15.29 7.69 -4.45
N ASN A 36 15.83 6.76 -5.24
CA ASN A 36 16.23 5.44 -4.76
C ASN A 36 17.35 5.50 -3.71
N LEU A 37 18.36 6.33 -3.95
CA LEU A 37 19.48 6.51 -3.02
C LEU A 37 19.01 7.11 -1.70
N LEU A 38 18.14 8.13 -1.74
CA LEU A 38 17.55 8.76 -0.56
C LEU A 38 16.80 7.73 0.30
N LEU A 39 15.96 6.89 -0.34
CA LEU A 39 15.23 5.84 0.37
C LEU A 39 16.16 4.82 1.04
N LYS A 40 17.26 4.42 0.37
CA LYS A 40 18.27 3.54 0.94
C LYS A 40 19.00 4.18 2.12
N MET A 41 19.37 5.47 2.01
CA MET A 41 20.00 6.19 3.12
C MET A 41 19.08 6.31 4.33
N TYR A 42 17.79 6.59 4.13
CA TYR A 42 16.81 6.57 5.21
C TYR A 42 16.79 5.22 5.92
N LEU A 43 16.79 4.10 5.18
CA LEU A 43 16.85 2.75 5.77
C LEU A 43 18.15 2.52 6.57
N MET A 44 19.29 2.99 6.07
CA MET A 44 20.58 2.89 6.78
C MET A 44 20.54 3.63 8.13
N SER A 45 19.89 4.81 8.16
CA SER A 45 19.79 5.65 9.35
C SER A 45 18.82 5.16 10.43
N LEU A 46 17.95 4.19 10.13
CA LEU A 46 16.88 3.72 11.03
C LEU A 46 17.40 3.19 12.37
N LYS A 47 18.57 2.55 12.39
CA LYS A 47 19.16 1.98 13.60
C LYS A 47 19.61 3.06 14.59
N HIS A 48 19.99 4.23 14.08
CA HIS A 48 20.60 5.33 14.84
C HIS A 48 19.72 6.59 14.80
N ASN A 49 18.39 6.41 14.76
CA ASN A 49 17.39 7.49 14.83
C ASN A 49 17.62 8.63 13.81
N GLY A 50 18.13 8.32 12.62
CA GLY A 50 18.37 9.32 11.57
C GLY A 50 19.82 9.68 11.31
N ILE A 51 20.73 9.28 12.18
CA ILE A 51 22.15 9.53 11.98
C ILE A 51 22.71 8.40 11.11
N LEU A 52 23.44 8.75 10.05
CA LEU A 52 24.15 7.76 9.23
C LEU A 52 25.46 7.37 9.91
N LEU A 53 25.38 6.34 10.74
CA LEU A 53 26.53 5.71 11.42
C LEU A 53 26.77 4.30 10.88
N LEU A 54 28.04 3.98 10.59
CA LEU A 54 28.47 2.64 10.20
C LEU A 54 28.49 1.69 11.41
N HIS A 55 28.99 2.20 12.52
CA HIS A 55 29.05 1.57 13.85
C HIS A 55 28.73 2.63 14.91
N GLU A 56 28.59 2.23 16.18
CA GLU A 56 28.14 3.08 17.31
C GLU A 56 28.67 4.53 17.27
N ASN A 57 29.93 4.76 16.86
CA ASN A 57 30.56 6.09 16.84
C ASN A 57 31.21 6.52 15.50
N LEU A 58 31.03 5.79 14.39
CA LEU A 58 31.71 6.13 13.13
C LEU A 58 30.72 6.65 12.08
N PRO A 59 30.78 7.94 11.71
CA PRO A 59 29.96 8.49 10.64
C PRO A 59 30.23 7.84 9.29
N HIS A 60 29.17 7.66 8.51
CA HIS A 60 29.30 7.18 7.14
C HIS A 60 29.95 8.24 6.23
N THR A 61 31.02 7.85 5.56
CA THR A 61 31.60 8.64 4.47
C THR A 61 30.88 8.39 3.15
N PRO A 62 30.97 9.29 2.15
CA PRO A 62 30.39 9.07 0.82
C PRO A 62 30.82 7.73 0.17
N GLN A 63 32.08 7.32 0.39
CA GLN A 63 32.61 6.02 -0.05
C GLN A 63 31.78 4.88 0.53
N THR A 64 31.56 4.87 1.85
CA THR A 64 30.80 3.80 2.51
C THR A 64 29.35 3.80 2.05
N ILE A 65 28.72 4.98 1.91
CA ILE A 65 27.34 5.09 1.42
C ILE A 65 27.23 4.50 0.01
N ALA A 66 28.20 4.79 -0.87
CA ALA A 66 28.25 4.20 -2.20
C ALA A 66 28.31 2.66 -2.16
N THR A 67 29.16 2.09 -1.29
CA THR A 67 29.27 0.63 -1.11
C THR A 67 27.97 0.01 -0.61
N PHE A 68 27.35 0.55 0.44
CA PHE A 68 26.12 -0.01 1.03
C PHE A 68 24.91 0.17 0.12
N THR A 69 24.84 1.27 -0.62
CA THR A 69 23.71 1.56 -1.51
C THR A 69 23.88 0.98 -2.91
N ARG A 70 25.06 0.46 -3.23
CA ARG A 70 25.47 -0.09 -4.55
C ARG A 70 25.34 0.94 -5.67
N HIS A 71 25.80 2.16 -5.38
CA HIS A 71 25.88 3.23 -6.37
C HIS A 71 27.33 3.64 -6.60
N GLN A 72 27.57 4.31 -7.71
CA GLN A 72 28.89 4.90 -7.97
C GLN A 72 29.15 6.04 -7.00
N ILE A 73 30.40 6.16 -6.54
CA ILE A 73 30.78 7.17 -5.55
C ILE A 73 30.49 8.60 -6.02
N GLY A 74 30.83 8.94 -7.27
CA GLY A 74 30.57 10.27 -7.83
C GLY A 74 29.08 10.59 -7.94
N THR A 75 28.22 9.58 -8.01
CA THR A 75 26.76 9.79 -7.98
C THR A 75 26.26 10.03 -6.57
N VAL A 76 26.83 9.35 -5.57
CA VAL A 76 26.53 9.59 -4.16
C VAL A 76 27.00 10.98 -3.72
N GLU A 77 28.18 11.40 -4.12
CA GLU A 77 28.72 12.74 -3.80
C GLU A 77 27.83 13.86 -4.36
N ARG A 78 27.44 13.74 -5.64
CA ARG A 78 26.49 14.69 -6.26
C ARG A 78 25.13 14.68 -5.56
N ALA A 79 24.61 13.50 -5.25
CA ALA A 79 23.34 13.36 -4.55
C ALA A 79 23.37 13.99 -3.15
N LEU A 80 24.43 13.76 -2.36
CA LEU A 80 24.59 14.35 -1.03
C LEU A 80 24.56 15.88 -1.08
N GLN A 81 25.22 16.50 -2.07
CA GLN A 81 25.16 17.95 -2.26
C GLN A 81 23.74 18.44 -2.57
N ILE A 82 22.99 17.70 -3.40
CA ILE A 82 21.60 18.01 -3.72
C ILE A 82 20.71 17.83 -2.48
N PHE A 83 20.90 16.76 -1.72
CA PHE A 83 20.13 16.47 -0.51
C PHE A 83 20.34 17.50 0.59
N LEU A 84 21.57 17.99 0.76
CA LEU A 84 21.88 19.10 1.68
C LEU A 84 21.17 20.39 1.22
N LYS A 85 21.19 20.70 -0.08
CA LYS A 85 20.53 21.90 -0.64
C LYS A 85 19.01 21.85 -0.50
N LEU A 86 18.39 20.69 -0.71
CA LEU A 86 16.95 20.49 -0.60
C LEU A 86 16.49 20.23 0.85
N GLY A 87 17.41 20.10 1.80
CA GLY A 87 17.10 19.85 3.21
C GLY A 87 16.55 18.45 3.49
N PHE A 88 16.90 17.46 2.66
CA PHE A 88 16.65 16.05 2.97
C PHE A 88 17.68 15.50 3.95
N VAL A 89 18.88 16.08 3.94
CA VAL A 89 20.01 15.72 4.79
C VAL A 89 20.55 16.98 5.44
N GLU A 90 20.97 16.86 6.70
CA GLU A 90 21.70 17.89 7.43
C GLU A 90 23.08 17.35 7.81
N LEU A 91 24.08 18.24 7.86
CA LEU A 91 25.41 17.89 8.35
C LEU A 91 25.52 18.35 9.80
N LEU A 92 25.76 17.42 10.72
CA LEU A 92 26.00 17.73 12.12
C LEU A 92 27.42 18.30 12.33
N THR A 93 27.64 18.92 13.49
CA THR A 93 28.93 19.46 13.90
C THR A 93 30.04 18.40 14.03
N ASP A 94 29.67 17.14 14.20
CA ASP A 94 30.57 15.98 14.25
C ASP A 94 30.92 15.44 12.84
N GLY A 95 30.37 16.05 11.78
CA GLY A 95 30.54 15.62 10.40
C GLY A 95 29.64 14.45 9.98
N ALA A 96 28.70 14.04 10.83
CA ALA A 96 27.72 13.01 10.49
C ALA A 96 26.55 13.57 9.68
N TYR A 97 26.05 12.77 8.75
CA TYR A 97 24.83 13.08 8.01
C TYR A 97 23.61 12.68 8.84
N TYR A 98 22.65 13.59 8.98
CA TYR A 98 21.40 13.39 9.69
C TYR A 98 20.19 13.55 8.76
N MET A 99 19.20 12.70 8.99
CA MET A 99 17.95 12.62 8.23
C MET A 99 16.79 13.14 9.07
N PRO A 100 16.39 14.42 8.97
CA PRO A 100 15.38 15.00 9.85
C PRO A 100 14.01 14.33 9.71
N ASP A 101 13.61 13.98 8.49
CA ASP A 101 12.27 13.42 8.22
C ASP A 101 12.08 11.99 8.75
N ILE A 102 13.16 11.30 9.15
CA ILE A 102 13.10 9.90 9.58
C ILE A 102 12.17 9.69 10.78
N GLN A 103 12.08 10.68 11.69
CA GLN A 103 11.27 10.56 12.91
C GLN A 103 9.80 10.36 12.57
N LEU A 104 9.35 10.95 11.47
CA LEU A 104 7.99 10.84 10.95
C LEU A 104 7.78 9.55 10.14
N LEU A 105 8.87 8.93 9.67
CA LEU A 105 8.88 7.75 8.82
C LEU A 105 9.18 6.46 9.60
N VAL A 106 9.65 6.51 10.85
CA VAL A 106 10.00 5.30 11.63
C VAL A 106 8.76 4.70 12.31
N GLY A 107 8.48 3.42 12.01
CA GLY A 107 7.62 2.57 12.82
C GLY A 107 8.46 1.57 13.63
N ARG A 108 8.27 1.52 14.95
CA ARG A 108 8.90 0.51 15.83
C ARG A 108 7.90 -0.62 16.14
N SER A 109 8.29 -1.87 15.94
CA SER A 109 7.50 -3.05 16.35
C SER A 109 8.43 -4.13 16.92
N SER A 110 7.92 -4.92 17.87
CA SER A 110 8.62 -6.06 18.45
C SER A 110 8.10 -7.38 17.87
N THR A 111 8.86 -8.47 18.01
CA THR A 111 8.47 -9.83 17.60
C THR A 111 7.08 -10.22 18.15
N GLU A 112 6.82 -9.88 19.41
CA GLU A 112 5.55 -10.16 20.07
C GLU A 112 4.42 -9.28 19.55
N ALA A 113 4.68 -7.98 19.34
CA ALA A 113 3.71 -7.05 18.77
C ALA A 113 3.30 -7.49 17.36
N GLU A 114 4.25 -7.94 16.55
CA GLU A 114 4.01 -8.44 15.20
C GLU A 114 3.24 -9.76 15.21
N ARG A 115 3.54 -10.69 16.13
CA ARG A 115 2.75 -11.92 16.33
C ARG A 115 1.29 -11.60 16.61
N LYS A 116 1.03 -10.71 17.57
CA LYS A 116 -0.33 -10.27 17.93
C LYS A 116 -1.03 -9.52 16.79
N ARG A 117 -0.30 -8.71 16.01
CA ARG A 117 -0.85 -8.02 14.84
C ARG A 117 -1.27 -9.01 13.75
N ARG A 118 -0.43 -9.99 13.45
CA ARG A 118 -0.70 -11.03 12.45
C ARG A 118 -1.91 -11.89 12.84
N GLU A 119 -2.01 -12.26 14.11
CA GLU A 119 -3.16 -13.00 14.63
C GLU A 119 -4.46 -12.19 14.50
N ARG A 120 -4.45 -10.90 14.87
CA ARG A 120 -5.60 -9.99 14.67
C ARG A 120 -6.02 -9.86 13.21
N LEU A 121 -5.07 -9.72 12.29
CA LEU A 121 -5.33 -9.66 10.85
C LEU A 121 -5.94 -10.96 10.32
N ARG A 122 -5.43 -12.12 10.77
CA ARG A 122 -5.99 -13.44 10.41
C ARG A 122 -7.44 -13.57 10.87
N LEU A 123 -7.74 -13.17 12.11
CA LEU A 123 -9.10 -13.19 12.65
C LEU A 123 -10.03 -12.20 11.91
N GLN A 124 -9.55 -11.00 11.56
CA GLN A 124 -10.31 -10.04 10.75
C GLN A 124 -10.61 -10.57 9.34
N ALA A 125 -9.61 -11.14 8.66
CA ALA A 125 -9.78 -11.74 7.35
C ALA A 125 -10.78 -12.92 7.39
N GLN A 126 -10.73 -13.76 8.43
CA GLN A 126 -11.68 -14.85 8.62
C GLN A 126 -13.12 -14.32 8.84
N LYS A 127 -13.30 -13.23 9.61
CA LYS A 127 -14.61 -12.58 9.79
C LYS A 127 -15.16 -11.98 8.51
N LEU A 128 -14.30 -11.41 7.66
CA LEU A 128 -14.70 -10.87 6.35
C LEU A 128 -15.14 -12.00 5.40
N LEU A 129 -14.45 -13.14 5.41
CA LEU A 129 -14.82 -14.33 4.62
C LEU A 129 -16.12 -14.99 5.13
N SER A 130 -16.36 -15.02 6.44
CA SER A 130 -17.60 -15.59 7.00
C SER A 130 -18.83 -14.68 6.86
N ASN A 131 -18.63 -13.37 6.65
CA ASN A 131 -19.71 -12.41 6.40
C ASN A 131 -20.14 -12.33 4.93
N SER A 132 -19.53 -13.13 4.05
CA SER A 132 -20.14 -13.58 2.81
C SER A 132 -21.34 -14.47 3.17
N LYS A 133 -22.44 -13.87 3.64
CA LYS A 133 -23.74 -14.52 3.57
C LYS A 133 -23.91 -14.86 2.09
N ALA A 134 -23.91 -16.15 1.77
CA ALA A 134 -24.51 -16.61 0.53
C ALA A 134 -25.84 -15.85 0.38
N ASP A 135 -26.07 -15.25 -0.78
CA ASP A 135 -27.42 -14.83 -1.15
C ASP A 135 -28.29 -16.09 -1.04
N ILE A 136 -28.95 -16.25 0.10
CA ILE A 136 -30.04 -17.19 0.24
C ILE A 136 -31.14 -16.53 -0.59
N CYS A 137 -31.15 -16.84 -1.88
CA CYS A 137 -32.25 -16.55 -2.76
C CYS A 137 -33.51 -17.07 -2.05
N PRO A 138 -34.47 -16.22 -1.66
CA PRO A 138 -35.73 -16.70 -1.11
C PRO A 138 -36.36 -17.62 -2.17
N PRO A 139 -36.93 -18.79 -1.81
CA PRO A 139 -37.61 -19.61 -2.79
C PRO A 139 -38.73 -18.77 -3.41
N GLU A 140 -38.62 -18.47 -4.70
CA GLU A 140 -39.66 -17.79 -5.46
C GLU A 140 -40.94 -18.62 -5.36
N ASN A 141 -41.95 -18.08 -4.67
CA ASN A 141 -43.31 -18.62 -4.67
C ASN A 141 -43.92 -18.48 -6.09
N ARG A 142 -43.53 -19.34 -7.03
CA ARG A 142 -44.06 -19.36 -8.42
C ARG A 142 -45.38 -20.13 -8.58
N ASP A 143 -46.09 -20.48 -7.50
CA ASP A 143 -47.26 -21.37 -7.59
C ASP A 143 -48.62 -20.69 -7.38
N LYS A 144 -48.70 -19.36 -7.26
CA LYS A 144 -49.99 -18.66 -7.06
C LYS A 144 -50.60 -18.02 -8.31
N GLU A 145 -49.84 -17.80 -9.38
CA GLU A 145 -50.34 -17.08 -10.56
C GLU A 145 -51.02 -17.97 -11.62
N ILE A 146 -50.79 -19.28 -11.61
CA ILE A 146 -51.33 -20.20 -12.64
C ILE A 146 -52.82 -20.52 -12.40
N ARG A 147 -53.34 -20.31 -11.19
CA ARG A 147 -54.73 -20.71 -10.85
C ARG A 147 -55.79 -19.67 -11.20
N GLU A 148 -55.43 -18.39 -11.29
CA GLU A 148 -56.38 -17.32 -11.67
C GLU A 148 -56.55 -17.21 -13.20
N GLN A 149 -55.51 -17.48 -14.00
CA GLN A 149 -55.61 -17.44 -15.47
C GLN A 149 -56.45 -18.58 -16.09
N LYS A 150 -56.60 -19.72 -15.41
CA LYS A 150 -57.46 -20.82 -15.89
C LYS A 150 -58.95 -20.57 -15.67
N CYS A 151 -59.34 -19.66 -14.77
CA CYS A 151 -60.76 -19.37 -14.50
C CYS A 151 -61.34 -18.31 -15.45
N ALA A 152 -60.50 -17.49 -16.09
CA ALA A 152 -60.94 -16.43 -17.02
C ALA A 152 -61.11 -16.88 -18.48
N ARG A 153 -60.69 -18.11 -18.85
CA ARG A 153 -60.60 -18.55 -20.25
C ARG A 153 -61.76 -19.41 -20.75
N THR A 154 -62.78 -19.64 -19.91
CA THR A 154 -63.89 -20.59 -20.21
C THR A 154 -65.22 -19.92 -20.57
N ASN A 155 -65.24 -18.64 -20.94
CA ASN A 155 -66.47 -17.95 -21.35
C ASN A 155 -66.30 -17.19 -22.67
N ILE A 156 -66.06 -17.91 -23.77
CA ILE A 156 -66.33 -17.40 -25.11
C ILE A 156 -67.24 -18.37 -25.84
N ARG A 157 -68.40 -17.79 -26.19
CA ARG A 157 -69.59 -18.35 -26.83
C ARG A 157 -69.27 -18.91 -28.22
N THR A 158 -69.85 -20.06 -28.51
CA THR A 158 -70.01 -20.65 -29.84
C THR A 158 -70.94 -19.79 -30.70
N TYR A 159 -70.48 -19.42 -31.89
CA TYR A 159 -71.33 -19.05 -33.01
C TYR A 159 -70.91 -19.92 -34.20
N GLU A 160 -71.82 -20.80 -34.62
CA GLU A 160 -71.70 -21.63 -35.81
C GLU A 160 -71.89 -20.74 -37.05
N VAL A 161 -70.96 -20.84 -38.01
CA VAL A 161 -71.08 -20.20 -39.32
C VAL A 161 -71.65 -21.23 -40.28
N THR A 162 -72.79 -20.92 -40.89
CA THR A 162 -73.43 -21.70 -41.95
C THR A 162 -72.64 -21.57 -43.26
N GLU A 163 -72.36 -22.70 -43.91
CA GLU A 163 -71.89 -22.77 -45.29
C GLU A 163 -72.99 -22.30 -46.24
N GLU A 164 -72.69 -21.34 -47.13
CA GLU A 164 -73.19 -21.23 -48.51
C GLU A 164 -72.65 -19.94 -49.19
N ASP A 165 -72.55 -20.01 -50.52
CA ASP A 165 -72.28 -18.95 -51.50
C ASP A 165 -70.80 -18.63 -51.82
N VAL A 166 -70.14 -19.26 -52.81
CA VAL A 166 -70.34 -19.20 -54.29
C VAL A 166 -69.88 -17.85 -54.89
N VAL A 167 -68.65 -17.83 -55.44
CA VAL A 167 -68.22 -17.61 -56.86
C VAL A 167 -66.73 -17.28 -56.87
#